data_AF-A0A396HQF9-F1
#
_entry.id   AF-A0A396HQF9-F1
#
_cell.length_a   1.000
_cell.length_b   1.000
_cell.length_c   1.000
_cell.angle_alpha   90.00
_cell.angle_beta   90.00
_cell.angle_gamma   90.00
#
_symmetry.space_group_name_H-M   'P 1'
#
loop_
_entity.id
_entity.type
_entity.pdbx_description
1 polymer ?
#
loop_
_entity_poly.entity_id
_entity_poly.type
_entity_poly.pdbx_seq_one_letter_code
_entity_poly.pdbx_strand_id
1 'polypeptide(L)'
;MAGKLPAFQGQLPTLRDWENHLSTIYPEVRLRRYMEMRGADVVPQSMLCAPPAFWVGLLYDEVSLHNVLDMIADWTTEDRQYLRNQVPFTGLKTLFQGRLLQHVAEDVLKWAKAGLERRCLNESIFLDPLIEVVGTGMTPADKLLEMYNKKWGSNIDPVFRECCY
;
A
#
# COMPACT_ATOMS: atom_id res chain seq x y z
N MET A 1 -17.22 -2.08 -30.41
CA MET A 1 -17.72 -3.46 -30.22
C MET A 1 -18.91 -3.66 -31.16
N ALA A 2 -18.91 -4.70 -32.00
CA ALA A 2 -19.87 -4.86 -33.11
C ALA A 2 -20.86 -6.03 -32.94
N GLY A 3 -20.98 -6.61 -31.73
CA GLY A 3 -21.87 -7.74 -31.46
C GLY A 3 -21.53 -9.03 -32.23
N LYS A 4 -20.26 -9.22 -32.60
CA LYS A 4 -19.78 -10.34 -33.43
C LYS A 4 -19.13 -11.48 -32.62
N LEU A 5 -19.28 -11.49 -31.29
CA LEU A 5 -18.68 -12.56 -30.47
C LEU A 5 -19.42 -13.88 -30.73
N PRO A 6 -18.73 -15.00 -31.01
CA PRO A 6 -19.36 -16.26 -31.40
C PRO A 6 -20.43 -16.77 -30.41
N ALA A 7 -20.19 -16.62 -29.10
CA ALA A 7 -21.14 -17.04 -28.05
C ALA A 7 -22.24 -16.01 -27.73
N PHE A 8 -22.15 -14.79 -28.29
CA PHE A 8 -23.01 -13.66 -27.96
C PHE A 8 -23.34 -12.82 -29.21
N GLN A 9 -23.68 -13.47 -30.32
CA GLN A 9 -23.99 -12.78 -31.57
C GLN A 9 -25.20 -11.85 -31.40
N GLY A 10 -25.09 -10.63 -31.94
CA GLY A 10 -26.12 -9.60 -31.85
C GLY A 10 -26.22 -8.90 -30.49
N GLN A 11 -25.52 -9.38 -29.46
CA GLN A 11 -25.52 -8.74 -28.14
C GLN A 11 -24.50 -7.59 -28.09
N LEU A 12 -24.90 -6.47 -27.49
CA LEU A 12 -24.02 -5.35 -27.18
C LEU A 12 -23.82 -5.27 -25.66
N PRO A 13 -22.62 -4.90 -25.20
CA PRO A 13 -22.34 -4.79 -23.78
C PRO A 13 -23.14 -3.66 -23.15
N THR A 14 -23.57 -3.90 -21.92
CA THR A 14 -24.25 -2.95 -21.04
C THR A 14 -23.26 -2.22 -20.13
N LEU A 15 -23.75 -1.22 -19.39
CA LEU A 15 -22.96 -0.60 -18.30
C LEU A 15 -22.57 -1.62 -17.22
N ARG A 16 -23.39 -2.65 -16.98
CA ARG A 16 -23.08 -3.73 -16.04
C ARG A 16 -21.91 -4.58 -16.55
N ASP A 17 -21.88 -4.87 -17.85
CA ASP A 17 -20.75 -5.59 -18.47
C ASP A 17 -19.46 -4.77 -18.39
N TRP A 18 -19.56 -3.45 -18.53
CA TRP A 18 -18.44 -2.55 -18.31
C TRP A 18 -17.96 -2.56 -16.86
N GLU A 19 -18.86 -2.48 -15.89
CA GLU A 19 -18.51 -2.56 -14.46
C GLU A 19 -17.86 -3.91 -14.10
N ASN A 20 -18.37 -5.00 -14.67
CA ASN A 20 -17.79 -6.34 -14.55
C ASN A 20 -16.38 -6.38 -15.16
N HIS A 21 -16.19 -5.81 -16.35
CA HIS A 21 -14.89 -5.74 -17.00
C HIS A 21 -13.87 -4.93 -16.18
N LEU A 22 -14.26 -3.79 -15.61
CA LEU A 22 -13.38 -3.03 -14.72
C LEU A 22 -12.96 -3.84 -13.49
N SER A 23 -13.80 -4.77 -13.01
CA SER A 23 -13.45 -5.66 -11.90
C SER A 23 -12.40 -6.71 -12.25
N THR A 24 -12.11 -6.97 -13.54
CA THR A 24 -11.10 -7.95 -13.97
C THR A 24 -9.71 -7.34 -14.17
N ILE A 25 -9.54 -6.03 -13.98
CA ILE A 25 -8.25 -5.34 -14.12
C ILE A 25 -7.61 -5.22 -12.73
N TYR A 26 -6.33 -5.60 -12.59
CA TYR A 26 -5.62 -5.64 -11.30
C TYR A 26 -4.30 -4.85 -11.30
N PRO A 27 -4.34 -3.50 -11.45
CA PRO A 27 -3.18 -2.64 -11.27
C PRO A 27 -2.90 -2.39 -9.77
N GLU A 28 -1.79 -1.72 -9.46
CA GLU A 28 -1.46 -1.26 -8.09
C GLU A 28 -2.47 -0.25 -7.54
N VAL A 29 -2.99 0.62 -8.42
CA VAL A 29 -4.06 1.59 -8.12
C VAL A 29 -5.12 1.48 -9.20
N ARG A 30 -6.37 1.22 -8.79
CA ARG A 30 -7.48 1.00 -9.73
C ARG A 30 -8.49 2.12 -9.66
N LEU A 31 -8.87 2.64 -10.82
CA LEU A 31 -9.95 3.60 -10.97
C LEU A 31 -11.27 2.88 -11.28
N ARG A 32 -12.30 3.17 -10.48
CA ARG A 32 -13.71 2.91 -10.75
C ARG A 32 -14.48 4.23 -10.55
N ARG A 33 -15.69 4.18 -9.99
CA ARG A 33 -16.37 5.39 -9.47
C ARG A 33 -15.64 5.97 -8.24
N TYR A 34 -14.63 5.28 -7.74
CA TYR A 34 -13.75 5.59 -6.63
C TYR A 34 -12.36 5.04 -6.96
N MET A 35 -11.34 5.39 -6.17
CA MET A 35 -9.98 4.88 -6.34
C MET A 35 -9.69 3.78 -5.32
N GLU A 36 -9.03 2.71 -5.74
CA GLU A 36 -8.65 1.58 -4.90
C GLU A 36 -7.12 1.48 -4.83
N MET A 37 -6.58 1.51 -3.61
CA MET A 37 -5.16 1.27 -3.33
C MET A 37 -4.97 -0.21 -3.05
N ARG A 38 -4.11 -0.89 -3.82
CA ARG A 38 -4.09 -2.37 -3.88
C ARG A 38 -2.73 -3.00 -3.55
N GLY A 39 -1.75 -2.20 -3.14
CA GLY A 39 -0.37 -2.64 -2.92
C GLY A 39 -0.03 -3.11 -1.50
N ALA A 40 -0.99 -3.15 -0.57
CA ALA A 40 -0.72 -3.55 0.82
C ALA A 40 -1.07 -5.02 1.06
N ASP A 41 -0.17 -5.73 1.74
CA ASP A 41 -0.46 -7.03 2.32
C ASP A 41 -1.49 -6.92 3.46
N VAL A 42 -2.13 -8.04 3.78
CA VAL A 42 -2.95 -8.14 4.99
C VAL A 42 -2.04 -8.08 6.22
N VAL A 43 -2.40 -7.22 7.17
CA VAL A 43 -1.60 -6.93 8.37
C VAL A 43 -2.29 -7.43 9.64
N PRO A 44 -1.56 -7.69 10.74
CA PRO A 44 -2.16 -8.11 12.01
C PRO A 44 -3.29 -7.19 12.47
N GLN A 45 -4.19 -7.70 13.31
CA GLN A 45 -5.39 -6.97 13.77
C GLN A 45 -5.09 -5.56 14.29
N SER A 46 -4.00 -5.40 15.05
CA SER A 46 -3.55 -4.11 15.61
C SER A 46 -3.19 -3.06 14.54
N MET A 47 -2.94 -3.49 13.31
CA MET A 47 -2.53 -2.63 12.20
C MET A 47 -3.61 -2.48 11.12
N LEU A 48 -4.76 -3.14 11.24
CA LEU A 48 -5.79 -3.15 10.19
C LEU A 48 -6.27 -1.75 9.79
N CYS A 49 -6.35 -0.83 10.74
CA CYS A 49 -6.77 0.55 10.48
C CYS A 49 -5.65 1.42 9.87
N ALA A 50 -4.40 0.94 9.84
CA ALA A 50 -3.27 1.76 9.43
C ALA A 50 -3.23 2.03 7.91
N PRO A 51 -3.42 1.05 7.00
CA PRO A 51 -3.47 1.32 5.57
C PRO A 51 -4.55 2.34 5.14
N PRO A 52 -5.83 2.26 5.59
CA PRO A 52 -6.80 3.27 5.23
C PRO A 52 -6.47 4.64 5.85
N ALA A 53 -6.00 4.69 7.11
CA ALA A 53 -5.58 5.95 7.74
C ALA A 53 -4.43 6.61 6.98
N PHE A 54 -3.45 5.83 6.51
CA PHE A 54 -2.32 6.31 5.72
C PHE A 54 -2.79 7.01 4.44
N TRP A 55 -3.66 6.36 3.66
CA TRP A 55 -4.16 6.95 2.41
C TRP A 55 -5.10 8.14 2.64
N VAL A 56 -5.95 8.12 3.67
CA VAL A 56 -6.78 9.28 4.03
C VAL A 56 -5.90 10.47 4.40
N GLY A 57 -4.88 10.26 5.22
CA GLY A 57 -3.96 11.32 5.65
C GLY A 57 -3.19 11.96 4.50
N LEU A 58 -2.88 11.19 3.44
CA LEU A 58 -2.18 11.72 2.26
C LEU A 58 -3.11 12.37 1.25
N LEU A 59 -4.24 11.74 0.95
CA LEU A 59 -5.05 12.07 -0.22
C LEU A 59 -6.21 13.02 0.09
N TYR A 60 -6.67 13.09 1.34
CA TYR A 60 -7.83 13.90 1.74
C TYR A 60 -7.43 15.20 2.45
N ASP A 61 -6.15 15.59 2.31
CA ASP A 61 -5.62 16.86 2.77
C ASP A 61 -4.75 17.48 1.66
N GLU A 62 -5.06 18.70 1.27
CA GLU A 62 -4.41 19.35 0.11
C GLU A 62 -2.91 19.58 0.32
N VAL A 63 -2.50 19.91 1.56
CA VAL A 63 -1.09 20.17 1.88
C VAL A 63 -0.28 18.88 1.80
N SER A 64 -0.79 17.79 2.38
CA SER A 64 -0.16 16.47 2.30
C SER A 64 -0.10 15.96 0.87
N LEU A 65 -1.17 16.12 0.10
CA LEU A 65 -1.22 15.73 -1.29
C LEU A 65 -0.18 16.48 -2.13
N HIS A 66 -0.09 17.80 -1.97
CA HIS A 66 0.88 18.62 -2.70
C HIS A 66 2.33 18.24 -2.36
N ASN A 67 2.64 18.05 -1.07
CA ASN A 67 3.98 17.62 -0.65
C ASN A 67 4.39 16.27 -1.27
N VAL A 68 3.46 15.32 -1.36
CA VAL A 68 3.73 14.03 -2.02
C VAL A 68 3.92 14.21 -3.53
N LEU A 69 3.10 15.03 -4.19
CA LEU A 69 3.24 15.33 -5.61
C LEU A 69 4.60 15.98 -5.91
N ASP A 70 5.04 16.92 -5.10
CA ASP A 70 6.34 17.58 -5.23
C ASP A 70 7.50 16.58 -5.01
N MET A 71 7.39 15.69 -4.02
CA MET A 71 8.40 14.65 -3.76
C MET A 71 8.61 13.71 -4.96
N ILE A 72 7.54 13.38 -5.69
CA ILE A 72 7.60 12.41 -6.79
C ILE A 72 7.69 13.09 -8.17
N ALA A 73 7.79 14.42 -8.22
CA ALA A 73 7.71 15.19 -9.45
C ALA A 73 8.83 14.87 -10.45
N ASP A 74 10.01 14.52 -9.95
CA ASP A 74 11.18 14.15 -10.74
C ASP A 74 11.36 12.63 -10.90
N TRP A 75 10.47 11.81 -10.34
CA TRP A 75 10.56 10.35 -10.46
C TRP A 75 10.18 9.91 -11.87
N THR A 76 11.09 9.17 -12.50
CA THR A 76 10.86 8.59 -13.82
C THR A 76 9.93 7.37 -13.77
N THR A 77 9.50 6.88 -14.93
CA THR A 77 8.74 5.63 -15.00
C THR A 77 9.60 4.44 -14.58
N GLU A 78 10.88 4.49 -14.93
CA GLU A 78 11.90 3.52 -14.58
C GLU A 78 12.14 3.49 -13.07
N ASP A 79 12.18 4.66 -12.42
CA ASP A 79 12.30 4.77 -10.96
C ASP A 79 11.13 4.10 -10.24
N ARG A 80 9.89 4.43 -10.65
CA ARG A 80 8.68 3.82 -10.07
C ARG A 80 8.66 2.31 -10.29
N GLN A 81 9.04 1.86 -11.49
CA GLN A 81 9.09 0.43 -11.80
C GLN A 81 10.20 -0.29 -11.03
N TYR A 82 11.35 0.35 -10.84
CA TYR A 82 12.44 -0.15 -10.01
C TYR A 82 11.97 -0.36 -8.57
N LEU A 83 11.36 0.66 -7.95
CA LEU A 83 10.81 0.55 -6.60
C LEU A 83 9.80 -0.59 -6.50
N ARG A 84 8.85 -0.66 -7.44
CA ARG A 84 7.85 -1.74 -7.49
C ARG A 84 8.50 -3.13 -7.52
N ASN A 85 9.61 -3.28 -8.21
CA ASN A 85 10.30 -4.57 -8.35
C ASN A 85 11.21 -4.91 -7.15
N GLN A 86 11.81 -3.91 -6.50
CA GLN A 86 12.80 -4.13 -5.43
C GLN A 86 12.20 -4.18 -4.02
N VAL A 87 11.12 -3.42 -3.78
CA VAL A 87 10.44 -3.38 -2.47
C VAL A 87 9.98 -4.76 -1.99
N PRO A 88 9.45 -5.66 -2.83
CA PRO A 88 9.08 -7.01 -2.39
C PRO A 88 10.24 -7.82 -1.78
N PHE A 89 11.49 -7.54 -2.17
CA PHE A 89 12.67 -8.26 -1.66
C PHE A 89 13.36 -7.56 -0.50
N THR A 90 13.43 -6.22 -0.56
CA THR A 90 14.28 -5.44 0.36
C THR A 90 13.49 -4.50 1.27
N GLY A 91 12.18 -4.36 1.06
CA GLY A 91 11.30 -3.52 1.88
C GLY A 91 11.81 -2.08 1.98
N LEU A 92 11.82 -1.55 3.20
CA LEU A 92 12.32 -0.20 3.49
C LEU A 92 13.84 -0.04 3.32
N LYS A 93 14.57 -1.15 3.17
CA LYS A 93 16.02 -1.16 2.93
C LYS A 93 16.36 -0.99 1.44
N THR A 94 15.36 -0.89 0.55
CA THR A 94 15.56 -0.60 -0.88
C THR A 94 16.37 0.69 -1.03
N LEU A 95 17.50 0.65 -1.75
CA LEU A 95 18.25 1.86 -2.11
C LEU A 95 17.59 2.57 -3.28
N PHE A 96 17.33 3.87 -3.12
CA PHE A 96 16.68 4.72 -4.11
C PHE A 96 17.25 6.14 -4.07
N GLN A 97 17.71 6.65 -5.22
CA GLN A 97 18.32 7.98 -5.36
C GLN A 97 19.39 8.31 -4.29
N GLY A 98 20.23 7.33 -3.95
CA GLY A 98 21.33 7.50 -2.98
C GLY A 98 20.92 7.44 -1.50
N ARG A 99 19.65 7.15 -1.18
CA ARG A 99 19.17 6.95 0.20
C ARG A 99 18.32 5.69 0.34
N LEU A 100 18.03 5.27 1.56
CA LEU A 100 17.09 4.16 1.80
C LEU A 100 15.65 4.63 1.58
N LEU A 101 14.80 3.73 1.08
CA LEU A 101 13.37 3.98 0.96
C LEU A 101 12.71 4.28 2.32
N GLN A 102 13.30 3.80 3.42
CA GLN A 102 12.95 4.20 4.78
C GLN A 102 12.87 5.73 4.96
N HIS A 103 13.83 6.49 4.43
CA HIS A 103 13.83 7.96 4.56
C HIS A 103 12.68 8.59 3.74
N VAL A 104 12.33 7.99 2.60
CA VAL A 104 11.13 8.40 1.84
C VAL A 104 9.87 8.11 2.65
N ALA A 105 9.80 6.93 3.28
CA ALA A 105 8.67 6.54 4.11
C ALA A 105 8.51 7.45 5.35
N GLU A 106 9.60 7.92 5.96
CA GLU A 106 9.59 8.90 7.06
C GLU A 106 8.90 10.21 6.64
N ASP A 107 9.33 10.77 5.52
CA ASP A 107 8.78 12.01 4.97
C ASP A 107 7.28 11.85 4.64
N VAL A 108 6.92 10.76 3.94
CA VAL A 108 5.53 10.47 3.54
C VAL A 108 4.65 10.23 4.76
N LEU A 109 5.11 9.46 5.74
CA LEU A 109 4.32 9.16 6.94
C LEU A 109 4.11 10.39 7.81
N LYS A 110 5.09 11.30 7.87
CA LYS A 110 4.95 12.61 8.51
C LYS A 110 3.81 13.42 7.87
N TRP A 111 3.72 13.44 6.54
CA TRP A 111 2.61 14.12 5.85
C TRP A 111 1.28 13.41 6.05
N ALA A 112 1.24 12.07 6.01
CA ALA A 112 0.03 11.31 6.30
C ALA A 112 -0.53 11.65 7.69
N LYS A 113 0.34 11.67 8.70
CA LYS A 113 -0.03 12.06 10.07
C LYS A 113 -0.55 13.48 10.14
N ALA A 114 0.17 14.44 9.53
CA ALA A 114 -0.22 15.84 9.55
C ALA A 114 -1.58 16.08 8.85
N GLY A 115 -1.88 15.33 7.79
CA GLY A 115 -3.18 15.40 7.11
C GLY A 115 -4.33 14.86 7.97
N LEU A 116 -4.11 13.76 8.71
CA LEU A 116 -5.10 13.28 9.69
C LEU A 116 -5.31 14.26 10.84
N GLU A 117 -4.24 14.90 11.33
CA GLU A 117 -4.33 15.91 12.38
C GLU A 117 -5.15 17.13 11.93
N ARG A 118 -4.97 17.60 10.68
CA ARG A 118 -5.76 18.71 10.11
C ARG A 118 -7.25 18.39 9.95
N ARG A 119 -7.62 17.10 9.87
CA ARG A 119 -9.03 16.68 9.86
C ARG A 119 -9.70 16.79 11.22
N CYS A 120 -8.93 16.90 12.31
CA CYS A 120 -9.43 17.08 13.69
C CYS A 120 -10.37 15.94 14.18
N LEU A 121 -10.17 14.71 13.69
CA LEU A 121 -10.98 13.53 14.06
C LEU A 121 -10.28 12.57 15.03
N ASN A 122 -9.08 12.90 15.50
CA ASN A 122 -8.25 12.06 16.39
C ASN A 122 -7.91 10.68 15.79
N GLU A 123 -7.68 10.63 14.48
CA GLU A 123 -7.41 9.39 13.72
C GLU A 123 -5.91 9.09 13.57
N SER A 124 -5.03 10.01 13.97
CA SER A 124 -3.58 9.89 13.76
C SER A 124 -2.94 8.72 14.52
N ILE A 125 -3.55 8.28 15.62
CA ILE A 125 -3.14 7.10 16.40
C ILE A 125 -3.12 5.81 15.57
N PHE A 126 -3.94 5.73 14.51
CA PHE A 126 -3.95 4.55 13.63
C PHE A 126 -2.65 4.42 12.80
N LEU A 127 -1.81 5.45 12.76
CA LEU A 127 -0.51 5.41 12.09
C LEU A 127 0.63 4.94 12.99
N ASP A 128 0.44 4.85 14.31
CA ASP A 128 1.49 4.49 15.27
C ASP A 128 2.23 3.19 14.91
N PRO A 129 1.56 2.11 14.46
CA PRO A 129 2.27 0.91 14.03
C PRO A 129 3.16 1.12 12.81
N LEU A 130 2.76 1.99 11.88
CA LEU A 130 3.60 2.34 10.72
C LEU A 130 4.79 3.21 11.14
N ILE A 131 4.61 4.07 12.14
CA ILE A 131 5.69 4.90 12.70
C ILE A 131 6.77 3.99 13.31
N GLU A 132 6.37 2.92 14.02
CA GLU A 132 7.32 1.93 14.54
C GLU A 132 8.07 1.19 13.41
N VAL A 133 7.34 0.73 12.38
CA VAL A 133 7.93 0.04 11.22
C VAL A 133 8.95 0.93 10.51
N VAL A 134 8.59 2.19 10.26
CA VAL A 134 9.46 3.16 9.61
C VAL A 134 10.63 3.55 10.51
N GLY A 135 10.41 3.74 11.81
CA GLY A 135 11.48 4.10 12.75
C GLY A 135 12.51 2.98 12.97
N THR A 136 12.08 1.71 12.90
CA THR A 136 12.98 0.55 13.03
C THR A 136 13.56 0.08 11.69
N GLY A 137 12.93 0.43 10.57
CA GLY A 137 13.24 -0.12 9.25
C GLY A 137 12.91 -1.62 9.13
N MET A 138 12.17 -2.19 10.10
CA MET A 138 11.78 -3.60 10.12
C MET A 138 10.32 -3.75 9.75
N THR A 139 10.07 -4.40 8.61
CA THR A 139 8.73 -4.75 8.15
C THR A 139 8.12 -5.86 9.03
N PRO A 140 6.79 -6.06 8.98
CA PRO A 140 6.18 -7.24 9.59
C PRO A 140 6.81 -8.55 9.11
N ALA A 141 7.22 -8.63 7.84
CA ALA A 141 7.92 -9.79 7.30
C ALA A 141 9.31 -9.98 7.93
N ASP A 142 10.08 -8.91 8.15
CA ASP A 142 11.38 -8.99 8.86
C ASP A 142 11.20 -9.55 10.28
N LYS A 143 10.16 -9.08 11.01
CA LYS A 143 9.83 -9.57 12.36
C LYS A 143 9.49 -11.07 12.35
N LEU A 144 8.68 -11.52 11.39
CA LEU A 144 8.33 -12.93 11.24
C LEU A 144 9.54 -13.80 10.88
N LEU A 145 10.43 -13.31 9.99
CA LEU A 145 11.67 -14.01 9.65
C LEU A 145 12.60 -14.11 10.87
N GLU A 146 12.69 -13.07 11.70
CA GLU A 146 13.46 -13.13 12.94
C GLU A 146 12.88 -14.17 13.91
N MET A 147 11.55 -14.19 14.09
CA MET A 147 10.88 -15.18 14.94
C MET A 147 11.09 -16.60 14.41
N TYR A 148 10.95 -16.81 13.10
CA TYR A 148 11.21 -18.08 12.44
C TYR A 148 12.63 -18.59 12.70
N ASN A 149 13.64 -17.76 12.45
CA ASN A 149 15.04 -18.16 12.58
C ASN A 149 15.49 -18.32 14.04
N LYS A 150 14.86 -17.59 14.98
CA LYS A 150 15.20 -17.60 16.40
C LYS A 150 14.18 -18.40 17.20
N LYS A 151 13.12 -17.73 17.66
CA LYS A 151 12.14 -18.24 18.62
C LYS A 151 11.49 -19.55 18.19
N TRP A 152 11.21 -19.71 16.90
CA TRP A 152 10.48 -20.85 16.37
C TRP A 152 11.39 -21.96 15.82
N GLY A 153 12.71 -21.76 15.80
CA GLY A 153 13.66 -22.79 15.42
C GLY A 153 13.44 -23.36 14.02
N SER A 154 13.18 -22.49 13.03
CA SER A 154 12.83 -22.85 11.66
C SER A 154 11.53 -23.66 11.52
N ASN A 155 10.60 -23.56 12.48
CA ASN A 155 9.24 -24.08 12.35
C ASN A 155 8.26 -22.94 12.03
N ILE A 156 7.43 -23.12 10.99
CA ILE A 156 6.40 -22.15 10.61
C ILE A 156 5.09 -22.32 11.39
N ASP A 157 4.82 -23.50 11.97
CA ASP A 157 3.56 -23.79 12.67
C ASP A 157 3.12 -22.74 13.70
N PRO A 158 4.02 -22.09 14.47
CA PRO A 158 3.62 -21.06 15.41
C PRO A 158 2.93 -19.85 14.77
N VAL A 159 3.15 -19.55 13.47
CA VAL A 159 2.53 -18.41 12.79
C VAL A 159 0.99 -18.49 12.81
N PHE A 160 0.44 -19.71 12.73
CA PHE A 160 -1.01 -19.95 12.74
C PHE A 160 -1.65 -19.73 14.12
N ARG A 161 -0.85 -19.64 15.18
CA ARG A 161 -1.29 -19.36 16.56
C ARG A 161 -0.95 -17.93 16.99
N GLU A 162 0.21 -17.43 16.60
CA GLU A 162 0.69 -16.10 17.02
C GLU A 162 0.17 -14.97 16.11
N CYS A 163 -0.27 -15.27 14.88
CA CYS A 163 -0.82 -14.29 13.93
C CYS A 163 -2.29 -14.57 13.55
N CYS A 164 -3.03 -15.28 14.41
CA CYS A 164 -4.46 -15.48 14.20
C CYS A 164 -5.27 -14.20 14.46
N TYR A 165 -6.37 -14.05 13.73
CA TYR A 165 -7.42 -13.06 14.01
C TYR A 165 -8.43 -13.58 15.02
#